data_AF-A0A378U740-F1
#
_entry.id   AF-A0A378U740-F1
#
_cell.length_a   1.000
_cell.length_b   1.000
_cell.length_c   1.000
_cell.angle_alpha   90.00
_cell.angle_beta   90.00
_cell.angle_gamma   90.00
#
_symmetry.space_group_name_H-M   'P 1'
#
loop_
_entity.id
_entity.type
_entity.pdbx_description
1 polymer ?
#
loop_
_entity_poly.entity_id
_entity_poly.type
_entity_poly.pdbx_seq_one_letter_code
_entity_poly.pdbx_strand_id
1 'polypeptide(L)'
;MFAGLEVTDSRYSDRRCTAPDLVADNLSSSYYLTGPVGFAPAGLDLSREEAGITVATGAATATRFDAVARSHPGEALAAAANCLARRGHAIEVGWTVLVGTAPVPLPVGFPVTARFSSLRSVTLAC
;
A
#
# COMPACT_ATOMS: atom_id res chain seq x y z
N MET A 1 -8.00 -9.40 6.59
CA MET A 1 -7.53 -8.02 6.34
C MET A 1 -6.32 -7.75 7.22
N PHE A 2 -5.28 -7.16 6.66
CA PHE A 2 -4.08 -6.76 7.40
C PHE A 2 -3.79 -5.29 7.07
N ALA A 3 -3.21 -4.56 8.02
CA ALA A 3 -2.48 -3.33 7.68
C ALA A 3 -1.35 -3.69 6.70
N GLY A 4 -1.12 -2.88 5.69
CA GLY A 4 -0.08 -3.12 4.68
C GLY A 4 0.75 -1.88 4.43
N LEU A 5 2.04 -2.07 4.16
CA LEU A 5 2.95 -1.03 3.66
C LEU A 5 3.68 -1.59 2.45
N GLU A 6 3.61 -0.88 1.33
CA GLU A 6 4.39 -1.18 0.12
C GLU A 6 5.53 -0.18 -0.01
N VAL A 7 6.72 -0.71 -0.33
CA VAL A 7 7.90 0.06 -0.72
C VAL A 7 8.02 -0.05 -2.21
N THR A 8 7.91 1.10 -2.89
CA THR A 8 8.10 1.20 -4.33
C THR A 8 9.48 1.73 -4.66
N ASP A 9 10.18 1.10 -5.60
CA ASP A 9 11.47 1.53 -6.10
C ASP A 9 11.51 1.43 -7.64
N SER A 10 11.67 2.56 -8.30
CA SER A 10 11.63 2.67 -9.77
C SER A 10 12.98 2.29 -10.36
N ARG A 11 12.99 1.47 -11.42
CA ARG A 11 14.25 1.15 -12.13
C ARG A 11 14.64 2.26 -13.13
N TYR A 12 13.75 3.20 -13.42
CA TYR A 12 14.04 4.37 -14.25
C TYR A 12 14.69 5.50 -13.43
N SER A 13 15.81 6.03 -13.92
CA SER A 13 16.67 6.99 -13.22
C SER A 13 16.11 8.43 -13.15
N ASP A 14 15.30 8.84 -14.12
CA ASP A 14 14.87 10.22 -14.32
C ASP A 14 13.46 10.51 -13.79
N ARG A 15 12.84 9.56 -13.08
CA ARG A 15 11.49 9.63 -12.46
C ARG A 15 10.37 10.07 -13.43
N ARG A 16 10.63 10.12 -14.72
CA ARG A 16 9.66 10.34 -15.79
C ARG A 16 9.17 8.98 -16.25
N CYS A 17 8.17 8.46 -15.53
CA CYS A 17 7.59 7.16 -15.83
C CYS A 17 6.21 7.37 -16.45
N THR A 18 6.03 6.96 -17.70
CA THR A 18 4.70 6.90 -18.31
C THR A 18 3.93 5.67 -17.80
N ALA A 19 2.62 5.58 -18.08
CA ALA A 19 1.85 4.41 -17.66
C ALA A 19 2.37 3.08 -18.27
N PRO A 20 2.75 3.01 -19.56
CA PRO A 20 3.44 1.83 -20.11
C PRO A 20 4.74 1.49 -19.39
N ASP A 21 5.55 2.50 -19.05
CA ASP A 21 6.80 2.29 -18.34
C ASP A 21 6.52 1.67 -16.97
N LEU A 22 5.57 2.20 -16.19
CA LEU A 22 5.16 1.62 -14.91
C LEU A 22 4.72 0.17 -15.05
N VAL A 23 3.95 -0.18 -16.09
CA VAL A 23 3.52 -1.57 -16.33
C VAL A 23 4.73 -2.47 -16.62
N ALA A 24 5.65 -2.03 -17.48
CA ALA A 24 6.89 -2.76 -17.77
C ALA A 24 7.77 -2.91 -16.52
N ASP A 25 7.71 -1.92 -15.63
CA ASP A 25 8.41 -1.87 -14.35
C ASP A 25 7.66 -2.61 -13.23
N ASN A 26 6.65 -3.45 -13.52
CA ASN A 26 5.88 -4.12 -12.46
C ASN A 26 5.38 -3.13 -11.36
N LEU A 27 4.91 -1.96 -11.80
CA LEU A 27 4.42 -0.85 -10.98
C LEU A 27 5.39 -0.34 -9.91
N SER A 28 6.70 -0.48 -10.11
CA SER A 28 7.68 -0.10 -9.09
C SER A 28 7.60 -0.89 -7.80
N SER A 29 6.88 -2.02 -7.78
CA SER A 29 6.85 -2.90 -6.61
C SER A 29 8.25 -3.44 -6.31
N SER A 30 8.65 -3.35 -5.04
CA SER A 30 9.93 -3.83 -4.52
C SER A 30 9.73 -4.73 -3.31
N TYR A 31 9.25 -4.16 -2.20
CA TYR A 31 8.94 -4.90 -0.98
C TYR A 31 7.56 -4.55 -0.45
N TYR A 32 6.95 -5.47 0.30
CA TYR A 32 5.78 -5.16 1.11
C TYR A 32 5.87 -5.83 2.47
N LEU A 33 5.07 -5.29 3.37
CA LEU A 33 5.08 -5.64 4.79
C LEU A 33 3.64 -5.59 5.29
N THR A 34 3.23 -6.61 6.06
CA THR A 34 1.92 -6.65 6.70
C THR A 34 2.03 -6.45 8.20
N GLY A 35 1.00 -5.84 8.80
CA GLY A 35 0.85 -5.82 10.25
C GLY A 35 0.75 -7.25 10.82
N PRO A 36 1.11 -7.46 12.09
CA PRO A 36 1.17 -8.80 12.69
C PRO A 36 -0.20 -9.38 13.02
N VAL A 37 -1.28 -8.61 12.87
CA VAL A 37 -2.64 -8.99 13.27
C VAL A 37 -3.56 -8.99 12.06
N GLY A 38 -4.19 -10.14 11.81
CA GLY A 38 -5.23 -10.30 10.81
C GLY A 38 -6.61 -10.05 11.42
N PHE A 39 -7.45 -9.33 10.67
CA PHE A 39 -8.84 -9.03 11.03
C PHE A 39 -9.79 -9.70 10.04
N ALA A 40 -10.89 -10.26 10.53
CA ALA A 40 -11.98 -10.71 9.68
C ALA A 40 -12.59 -9.50 8.95
N PRO A 41 -12.92 -9.60 7.64
CA PRO A 41 -13.62 -8.52 6.95
C PRO A 41 -14.98 -8.20 7.57
N ALA A 42 -15.67 -9.22 8.10
CA ALA A 42 -16.92 -9.06 8.81
C ALA A 42 -16.70 -8.22 10.09
N GLY A 43 -17.34 -7.06 10.15
CA GLY A 43 -17.21 -6.11 11.27
C GLY A 43 -16.29 -4.91 11.02
N LEU A 44 -15.68 -4.82 9.84
CA LEU A 44 -14.90 -3.65 9.42
C LEU A 44 -15.71 -2.79 8.44
N ASP A 45 -15.86 -1.49 8.75
CA ASP A 45 -16.34 -0.50 7.80
C ASP A 45 -15.14 0.09 7.03
N LEU A 46 -14.70 -0.63 6.00
CA LEU A 46 -13.55 -0.23 5.18
C LEU A 46 -13.80 1.04 4.36
N SER A 47 -15.06 1.50 4.24
CA SER A 47 -15.37 2.78 3.58
C SER A 47 -14.89 3.99 4.39
N ARG A 48 -14.67 3.80 5.69
CA ARG A 48 -14.23 4.82 6.64
C ARG A 48 -12.82 4.59 7.16
N GLU A 49 -12.09 3.63 6.57
CA GLU A 49 -10.74 3.34 7.03
C GLU A 49 -9.79 4.46 6.61
N GLU A 50 -9.25 5.16 7.59
CA GLU A 50 -8.24 6.18 7.40
C GLU A 50 -6.86 5.57 7.56
N ALA A 51 -5.91 5.99 6.72
CA ALA A 51 -4.52 5.57 6.81
C ALA A 51 -3.59 6.79 6.74
N GLY A 52 -2.48 6.73 7.48
CA GLY A 52 -1.43 7.74 7.41
C GLY A 52 -0.06 7.11 7.61
N ILE A 53 0.96 7.71 7.00
CA ILE A 53 2.35 7.32 7.12
C ILE A 53 3.08 8.36 7.94
N THR A 54 3.84 7.91 8.94
CA THR A 54 4.73 8.75 9.73
C THR A 54 6.16 8.27 9.57
N VAL A 55 7.08 9.21 9.30
CA VAL A 55 8.52 8.95 9.24
C VAL A 55 9.21 9.55 10.45
N ALA A 56 9.93 8.72 11.22
CA ALA A 56 10.62 9.15 12.43
C ALA A 56 12.04 9.61 12.10
N THR A 57 12.21 10.87 11.70
CA THR A 57 13.52 11.45 11.34
C THR A 57 14.40 11.88 12.55
N GLY A 58 14.04 11.46 13.76
CA GLY A 58 14.69 11.85 15.03
C GLY A 58 13.67 12.38 16.05
N ALA A 59 14.12 12.63 17.30
CA ALA A 59 13.25 12.88 18.46
C ALA A 59 12.33 14.13 18.35
N ALA A 60 12.58 15.03 17.41
CA ALA A 60 11.85 16.30 17.27
C ALA A 60 11.10 16.48 15.94
N THR A 61 11.22 15.56 14.98
CA THR A 61 10.62 15.75 13.64
C THR A 61 10.03 14.44 13.13
N ALA A 62 8.69 14.38 13.16
CA ALA A 62 7.91 13.34 12.50
C ALA A 62 7.19 13.97 11.30
N THR A 63 7.48 13.50 10.09
CA THR A 63 6.72 13.90 8.90
C THR A 63 5.52 12.97 8.75
N ARG A 64 4.32 13.54 8.69
CA ARG A 64 3.07 12.81 8.50
C ARG A 64 2.52 13.03 7.09
N PHE A 65 2.15 11.95 6.44
CA PHE A 65 1.46 11.93 5.16
C PHE A 65 0.12 11.22 5.34
N ASP A 66 -0.98 11.89 5.07
CA ASP A 66 -2.29 11.24 5.12
C ASP A 66 -2.57 10.57 3.78
N ALA A 67 -2.87 9.27 3.82
CA ALA A 67 -3.29 8.51 2.66
C ALA A 67 -4.81 8.58 2.58
N VAL A 68 -5.32 9.36 1.63
CA VAL A 68 -6.76 9.41 1.34
C VAL A 68 -7.10 8.28 0.37
N ALA A 69 -7.68 7.20 0.87
CA ALA A 69 -8.37 6.25 0.02
C ALA A 69 -9.56 6.98 -0.62
N ARG A 70 -9.46 7.29 -1.93
CA ARG A 70 -10.49 8.04 -2.64
C ARG A 70 -11.78 7.24 -2.90
N SER A 71 -11.80 5.94 -2.58
CA SER A 71 -12.98 5.07 -2.62
C SER A 71 -12.81 3.82 -1.75
N HIS A 72 -13.86 2.99 -1.64
CA HIS A 72 -13.82 1.77 -0.84
C HIS A 72 -12.75 0.79 -1.37
N PRO A 73 -11.83 0.25 -0.55
CA PRO A 73 -10.70 -0.57 -1.02
C PRO A 73 -11.13 -1.84 -1.77
N GLY A 74 -12.34 -2.35 -1.49
CA GLY A 74 -12.94 -3.45 -2.23
C GLY A 74 -13.20 -3.15 -3.71
N GLU A 75 -13.34 -1.88 -4.12
CA GLU A 75 -13.47 -1.50 -5.53
C GLU A 75 -12.18 -1.77 -6.30
N ALA A 76 -11.02 -1.43 -5.71
CA ALA A 76 -9.72 -1.70 -6.31
C ALA A 76 -9.48 -3.22 -6.44
N LEU A 77 -9.86 -4.00 -5.43
CA LEU A 77 -9.80 -5.46 -5.49
C LEU A 77 -10.69 -6.02 -6.61
N ALA A 78 -11.93 -5.53 -6.73
CA ALA A 78 -12.84 -5.95 -7.79
C ALA A 78 -12.31 -5.57 -9.18
N ALA A 79 -11.75 -4.36 -9.33
CA ALA A 79 -11.13 -3.92 -10.58
C ALA A 79 -9.94 -4.81 -10.98
N ALA A 80 -9.09 -5.19 -10.01
CA ALA A 80 -7.97 -6.11 -10.23
C ALA A 80 -8.46 -7.51 -10.66
N ALA A 81 -9.44 -8.07 -9.95
CA ALA A 81 -10.04 -9.37 -10.29
C ALA A 81 -10.65 -9.35 -11.70
N ASN A 82 -11.40 -8.31 -12.04
CA ASN A 82 -11.99 -8.14 -13.37
C ASN A 82 -10.93 -7.98 -14.47
N CYS A 83 -9.81 -7.32 -14.16
CA CYS A 83 -8.69 -7.17 -15.10
C CYS A 83 -8.03 -8.52 -15.42
N LEU A 84 -7.80 -9.34 -14.40
CA LEU A 84 -7.26 -10.69 -14.54
C LEU A 84 -8.22 -11.60 -15.31
N ALA A 85 -9.52 -11.54 -14.98
CA ALA A 85 -10.56 -12.36 -15.62
C ALA A 85 -10.63 -12.15 -17.14
N ARG A 86 -10.47 -10.91 -17.62
CA ARG A 86 -10.41 -10.60 -19.07
C ARG A 86 -9.24 -11.29 -19.79
N ARG A 87 -8.24 -11.76 -19.06
CA ARG A 87 -7.06 -12.48 -19.59
C ARG A 87 -7.10 -13.98 -19.27
N GLY A 88 -8.21 -14.50 -18.75
CA GLY A 88 -8.34 -15.90 -18.36
C GLY A 88 -7.63 -16.26 -17.05
N HIS A 89 -7.33 -15.28 -16.20
CA HIS A 89 -6.71 -15.48 -14.88
C HIS A 89 -7.70 -15.17 -13.76
N ALA A 90 -7.41 -15.67 -12.56
CA ALA A 90 -8.16 -15.38 -11.34
C ALA A 90 -7.21 -15.02 -10.18
N ILE A 91 -7.75 -14.36 -9.16
CA ILE A 91 -7.08 -14.24 -7.86
C ILE A 91 -7.39 -15.52 -7.09
N GLU A 92 -6.36 -16.28 -6.72
CA GLU A 92 -6.54 -17.58 -6.07
C GLU A 92 -6.54 -17.48 -4.55
N VAL A 93 -7.03 -18.54 -3.90
CA VAL A 93 -7.03 -18.66 -2.44
C VAL A 93 -5.58 -18.62 -1.94
N GLY A 94 -5.35 -17.79 -0.92
CA GLY A 94 -4.03 -17.61 -0.30
C GLY A 94 -3.21 -16.48 -0.92
N TRP A 95 -3.63 -15.88 -2.04
CA TRP A 95 -2.95 -14.73 -2.59
C TRP A 95 -3.11 -13.49 -1.70
N THR A 96 -2.05 -12.69 -1.63
CA THR A 96 -2.08 -11.38 -0.99
C THR A 96 -2.31 -10.31 -2.05
N VAL A 97 -3.31 -9.46 -1.84
CA VAL A 97 -3.62 -8.33 -2.73
C VAL A 97 -3.46 -7.04 -1.97
N LEU A 98 -2.56 -6.18 -2.43
CA LEU A 98 -2.34 -4.85 -1.87
C LEU A 98 -3.29 -3.87 -2.55
N VAL A 99 -4.12 -3.20 -1.76
CA VAL A 99 -5.05 -2.15 -2.21
C VAL A 99 -4.64 -0.85 -1.52
N GLY A 100 -3.86 -0.05 -2.24
CA GLY A 100 -3.20 1.14 -1.71
C GLY A 100 -3.44 2.40 -2.53
N THR A 101 -2.88 3.49 -2.04
CA THR A 101 -2.87 4.79 -2.73
C THR A 101 -1.55 5.00 -3.47
N ALA A 102 -1.39 6.15 -4.12
CA ALA A 102 -0.11 6.54 -4.70
C ALA A 102 1.00 6.59 -3.63
N PRO A 103 2.24 6.19 -3.97
CA PRO A 103 3.36 6.24 -3.05
C PRO A 103 3.74 7.69 -2.73
N VAL A 104 4.27 7.90 -1.52
CA VAL A 104 4.87 9.17 -1.10
C VAL A 104 6.39 9.03 -1.04
N PRO A 105 7.18 10.06 -1.38
CA PRO A 105 8.63 10.02 -1.22
C PRO A 105 9.01 9.86 0.26
N LEU A 106 9.92 8.94 0.56
CA LEU A 106 10.41 8.68 1.91
C LEU A 106 11.92 8.89 1.97
N PRO A 107 12.45 9.48 3.06
CA PRO A 107 13.89 9.51 3.29
C PRO A 107 14.39 8.13 3.71
N VAL A 108 15.56 7.74 3.22
CA VAL A 108 16.20 6.45 3.51
C VAL A 108 16.80 6.46 4.92
N GLY A 109 16.78 5.32 5.60
CA GLY A 109 17.45 5.11 6.89
C GLY A 109 16.66 5.58 8.11
N PHE A 110 15.36 5.85 7.96
CA PHE A 110 14.48 6.22 9.07
C PHE A 110 13.30 5.23 9.19
N PRO A 111 12.87 4.89 10.41
CA PRO A 111 11.68 4.06 10.60
C PRO A 111 10.44 4.72 10.02
N VAL A 112 9.65 3.92 9.28
CA VAL A 112 8.41 4.35 8.64
C VAL A 112 7.26 3.56 9.24
N THR A 113 6.26 4.25 9.78
CA THR A 113 5.06 3.62 10.35
C THR A 113 3.84 4.02 9.54
N ALA A 114 3.15 3.05 8.95
CA ALA A 114 1.78 3.24 8.48
C ALA A 114 0.81 2.91 9.62
N ARG A 115 -0.12 3.81 9.88
CA ARG A 115 -1.18 3.66 10.89
C ARG A 115 -2.53 3.77 10.22
N PHE A 116 -3.38 2.82 10.55
CA PHE A 116 -4.74 2.68 10.08
C PHE A 116 -5.71 2.84 11.25
N SER A 117 -6.91 3.37 11.01
CA SER A 117 -7.91 3.62 12.05
C SER A 117 -8.39 2.35 12.75
N SER A 118 -8.65 1.27 12.01
CA SER A 118 -9.14 -0.01 12.55
C SER A 118 -8.13 -1.16 12.39
N LEU A 119 -7.30 -1.14 11.35
CA LEU A 119 -6.32 -2.20 11.06
C LEU A 119 -5.01 -2.08 11.86
N ARG A 120 -4.93 -1.14 12.80
CA ARG A 120 -3.75 -0.84 13.64
C ARG A 120 -2.58 -0.32 12.79
N SER A 121 -1.34 -0.61 13.16
CA SER A 121 -0.15 -0.07 12.51
C SER A 121 0.81 -1.14 12.07
N VAL A 122 1.67 -0.75 11.14
CA VAL A 122 2.75 -1.56 10.62
C VAL A 122 3.98 -0.67 10.44
N THR A 123 5.15 -1.16 10.86
CA THR A 123 6.39 -0.37 10.88
C THR A 123 7.48 -1.09 10.12
N LEU A 124 8.07 -0.38 9.16
CA LEU A 124 9.30 -0.76 8.50
C LEU A 124 10.46 -0.11 9.27
N ALA A 125 11.34 -0.94 9.82
CA ALA A 125 12.65 -0.49 10.27
C ALA A 125 13.56 -0.44 9.04
N CYS A 126 14.04 0.75 8.69
CA CYS A 126 14.96 1.00 7.58
C CYS A 126 16.40 1.05 8.09
#